data_AF-A0A820TXD4-F1
#
_entry.id   AF-A0A820TXD4-F1
#
_cell.length_a   1.000
_cell.length_b   1.000
_cell.length_c   1.000
_cell.angle_alpha   90.00
_cell.angle_beta   90.00
_cell.angle_gamma   90.00
#
_symmetry.space_group_name_H-M   'P 1'
#
loop_
_entity.id
_entity.type
_entity.pdbx_description
1 polymer ?
#
loop_
_entity_poly.entity_id
_entity_poly.type
_entity_poly.pdbx_seq_one_letter_code
_entity_poly.pdbx_strand_id
1 'polypeptide(L)' 'QQMFNQKCAEARLYSSVIGGELSNKIPVDAHYWWTNVRQAVRFRDAVASIAQNNDATIFLELSPHP' A
#
# COMPACT_ATOMS: atom_id res chain seq x y z
N GLN A 1 24.63 -5.08 -6.23
CA GLN A 1 23.35 -4.76 -5.56
C GLN A 1 22.71 -3.66 -6.38
N GLN A 2 21.71 -4.01 -7.20
CA GLN A 2 21.06 -3.06 -8.09
C GLN A 2 20.21 -2.12 -7.22
N MET A 3 20.59 -0.85 -7.19
CA MET A 3 19.87 0.20 -6.49
C MET A 3 18.45 0.31 -7.07
N PHE A 4 17.44 -0.02 -6.26
CA PHE A 4 16.07 0.39 -6.54
C PHE A 4 16.04 1.92 -6.53
N ASN A 5 15.99 2.54 -7.71
CA ASN A 5 15.81 3.98 -7.83
C ASN A 5 14.33 4.31 -7.60
N GLN A 6 13.91 4.26 -6.33
CA GLN A 6 12.53 4.49 -5.93
C GLN A 6 12.21 5.99 -6.05
N LYS A 7 11.24 6.35 -6.89
CA LYS A 7 10.64 7.69 -6.86
C LYS A 7 9.59 7.77 -5.75
N CYS A 8 9.39 8.95 -5.15
CA CYS A 8 8.26 9.18 -4.26
C CYS A 8 6.94 8.93 -4.99
N ALA A 9 5.98 8.32 -4.30
CA ALA A 9 4.65 8.11 -4.85
C ALA A 9 3.93 9.47 -5.01
N GLU A 10 3.38 9.74 -6.19
CA GLU A 10 2.56 10.94 -6.46
C GLU A 10 1.15 10.84 -5.87
N ALA A 11 0.70 9.62 -5.56
CA ALA A 11 -0.55 9.32 -4.88
C ALA A 11 -0.29 8.64 -3.53
N ARG A 12 -1.23 8.80 -2.59
CA ARG A 12 -1.20 8.09 -1.30
C ARG A 12 -1.30 6.59 -1.52
N LEU A 13 -0.42 5.84 -0.88
CA LEU A 13 -0.40 4.38 -0.95
C LEU A 13 -0.92 3.80 0.36
N TYR A 14 -2.02 3.07 0.33
CA TYR A 14 -2.50 2.29 1.48
C TYR A 14 -1.98 0.86 1.33
N SER A 15 -1.07 0.48 2.22
CA SER A 15 -0.37 -0.79 2.14
C SER A 15 -1.12 -1.88 2.90
N SER A 16 -1.36 -3.00 2.23
CA SER A 16 -1.88 -4.22 2.84
C SER A 16 -0.87 -4.95 3.72
N VAL A 17 0.41 -4.54 3.73
CA VAL A 17 1.43 -5.10 4.62
C VAL A 17 1.25 -4.53 6.04
N ILE A 18 1.08 -3.21 6.14
CA ILE A 18 0.92 -2.53 7.44
C ILE A 18 -0.56 -2.33 7.82
N GLY A 19 -1.49 -2.50 6.87
CA GLY A 19 -2.92 -2.32 7.08
C GLY A 19 -3.36 -0.85 7.16
N GLY A 20 -2.70 0.05 6.43
CA GLY A 20 -2.96 1.49 6.50
C GLY A 20 -2.10 2.30 5.53
N GLU A 21 -2.19 3.63 5.64
CA GLU A 21 -1.41 4.54 4.79
C GLU A 21 0.10 4.38 5.02
N LEU A 22 0.82 4.16 3.93
CA LEU A 22 2.27 4.19 3.91
C LEU A 22 2.73 5.65 3.79
N SER A 23 3.19 6.23 4.90
CA SER A 23 3.76 7.58 4.89
C SER A 23 4.99 7.65 3.97
N ASN A 24 5.24 8.83 3.38
CA ASN A 24 6.43 9.11 2.55
C ASN A 24 7.78 8.90 3.25
N LYS A 25 7.79 8.61 4.56
CA LYS A 25 8.97 8.32 5.37
C LYS A 25 9.35 6.83 5.38
N ILE A 26 8.47 5.93 4.93
CA ILE A 26 8.72 4.48 4.93
C ILE A 26 9.23 4.08 3.54
N PRO A 27 10.46 3.56 3.41
CA PRO A 27 10.99 3.12 2.12
C PRO A 27 10.25 1.86 1.64
N VAL A 28 9.86 1.85 0.36
CA VAL A 28 9.30 0.69 -0.34
C VAL A 28 10.43 -0.03 -1.06
N ASP A 29 11.36 -0.58 -0.29
CA ASP A 29 12.58 -1.21 -0.79
C ASP A 29 12.45 -2.74 -0.95
N ALA A 30 13.56 -3.42 -1.24
CA ALA A 30 13.59 -4.87 -1.36
C ALA A 30 13.09 -5.60 -0.09
N HIS A 31 13.32 -5.02 1.10
CA HIS A 31 12.86 -5.61 2.36
C HIS A 31 11.34 -5.47 2.50
N TYR A 32 10.77 -4.33 2.13
CA TYR A 32 9.31 -4.16 2.06
C TYR A 32 8.68 -5.19 1.11
N TRP A 33 9.23 -5.36 -0.09
CA TRP A 33 8.72 -6.33 -1.06
C TRP A 33 8.84 -7.77 -0.56
N TRP A 34 9.94 -8.12 0.10
CA TRP A 34 10.08 -9.42 0.73
C TRP A 34 9.03 -9.65 1.81
N THR A 35 8.77 -8.62 2.62
CA THR A 35 7.73 -8.65 3.66
C THR A 35 6.34 -8.81 3.04
N ASN A 36 6.04 -8.09 1.96
CA ASN A 36 4.77 -8.17 1.24
C ASN A 36 4.45 -9.59 0.75
N VAL A 37 5.45 -10.29 0.22
CA VAL A 37 5.29 -11.68 -0.27
C VAL A 37 5.16 -12.69 0.88
N ARG A 38 5.71 -12.39 2.06
CA ARG A 38 5.83 -13.36 3.17
C ARG A 38 4.84 -13.18 4.31
N GLN A 39 4.31 -11.98 4.50
CA GLN A 39 3.39 -11.66 5.59
C GLN A 39 1.95 -11.67 5.09
N ALA A 40 1.00 -11.75 6.03
CA ALA A 40 -0.42 -11.77 5.70
C ALA A 40 -0.86 -10.47 5.00
N VAL A 41 -1.75 -10.60 4.02
CA VAL A 41 -2.35 -9.47 3.31
C VAL A 41 -3.50 -8.91 4.16
N ARG A 42 -3.29 -7.73 4.75
CA ARG A 42 -4.26 -7.02 5.61
C ARG A 42 -5.15 -6.07 4.81
N PHE A 43 -5.77 -6.59 3.74
CA PHE A 43 -6.55 -5.78 2.80
C PHE A 43 -7.71 -5.03 3.46
N ARG A 44 -8.52 -5.73 4.26
CA ARG A 44 -9.65 -5.13 5.00
C ARG A 44 -9.20 -3.96 5.88
N ASP A 45 -8.10 -4.13 6.60
CA ASP A 45 -7.61 -3.11 7.52
C ASP A 45 -7.18 -1.85 6.74
N ALA A 46 -6.46 -2.03 5.63
CA ALA A 46 -6.07 -0.93 4.75
C ALA A 46 -7.29 -0.16 4.20
N VAL A 47 -8.31 -0.88 3.69
CA VAL A 47 -9.55 -0.24 3.19
C VAL A 47 -10.32 0.45 4.32
N ALA A 48 -10.42 -0.17 5.50
CA ALA A 48 -11.08 0.42 6.65
C ALA A 48 -10.40 1.73 7.09
N SER A 49 -9.07 1.83 7.01
CA SER A 49 -8.34 3.05 7.35
C SER A 49 -8.69 4.23 6.43
N ILE A 50 -8.93 3.97 5.14
CA ILE A 50 -9.37 5.00 4.17
C ILE A 50 -10.70 5.59 4.60
N ALA A 51 -11.67 4.74 4.97
CA ALA A 51 -12.98 5.17 5.42
C ALA A 51 -12.91 5.92 6.77
N GLN A 52 -12.11 5.44 7.72
CA GLN A 52 -11.94 6.08 9.03
C GLN A 52 -11.33 7.48 8.92
N ASN A 53 -10.41 7.67 7.98
CA ASN A 53 -9.77 8.95 7.74
C ASN A 53 -10.58 9.88 6.82
N ASN A 54 -11.71 9.41 6.28
CA ASN A 54 -12.50 10.10 5.25
C ASN A 54 -11.68 10.48 4.00
N ASP A 55 -10.71 9.63 3.65
CA ASP A 55 -9.78 9.90 2.55
C ASP A 55 -10.40 9.61 1.18
N ALA A 56 -11.35 8.67 1.11
CA ALA A 56 -12.15 8.38 -0.07
C ALA A 56 -13.48 7.71 0.29
N THR A 57 -14.49 7.89 -0.57
CA THR A 57 -15.82 7.28 -0.44
C THR A 57 -16.21 6.40 -1.63
N ILE A 58 -15.47 6.50 -2.75
CA ILE A 58 -15.69 5.72 -3.97
C ILE A 58 -14.48 4.81 -4.18
N PHE A 59 -14.73 3.52 -4.42
CA PHE A 59 -13.71 2.51 -4.70
C PHE A 59 -13.93 1.92 -6.09
N LEU A 60 -12.89 1.99 -6.93
CA LEU A 60 -12.87 1.40 -8.27
C LEU A 60 -11.86 0.25 -8.28
N GLU A 61 -12.31 -0.95 -8.62
CA GLU A 61 -11.42 -2.08 -8.85
C GLU A 61 -10.86 -2.03 -10.27
N LEU A 62 -9.54 -2.06 -10.39
CA LEU A 62 -8.82 -2.06 -11.67
C LEU A 62 -8.28 -3.46 -11.95
N SER A 63 -9.14 -4.34 -12.46
CA SER A 63 -8.82 -5.72 -12.81
C SER A 63 -9.49 -6.12 -14.13
N PRO A 64 -8.96 -7.11 -14.88
CA PRO A 64 -9.61 -7.63 -16.09
C PRO A 64 -10.97 -8.30 -15.84
N HIS A 65 -11.20 -8.74 -14.60
CA HIS A 65 -12.44 -9.30 -14.11
C HIS A 65 -12.55 -8.99 -12.62
N PRO A 66 -13.71 -8.52 -12.13
CA PRO A 66 -13.98 -8.39 -10.71
C PRO A 66 -13.91 -9.74 -9.97
#